data_AF-A0AA96JLX5-F1
#
_entry.id   AF-A0AA96JLX5-F1
#
_cell.length_a   1.000
_cell.length_b   1.000
_cell.length_c   1.000
_cell.angle_alpha   90.00
_cell.angle_beta   90.00
_cell.angle_gamma   90.00
#
_symmetry.space_group_name_H-M   'P 1'
#
loop_
_entity.id
_entity.type
_entity.pdbx_description
1 polymer ?
#
loop_
_entity_poly.entity_id
_entity_poly.type
_entity_poly.pdbx_seq_one_letter_code
_entity_poly.pdbx_strand_id
1 'polypeptide(L)'
;MPRMCGICGVVAPISVKAADGRPDTCYRCYRQPREECSVCGRLRAGNHIDGGRGPFHCDTCIPRPLRDCGICGRLRPVKTFWPLRPVCSACYRRRASPAPCAGCHATRILVGITDDGEWGLCAPFCTHSGAVGACATCGVSADLRRDGRCPGCALRHKVHDLLSDASGNVPNSLAPLEAVLTDVTNRYPVLEWIRRSPTARLLAGLAQSPDALTHQALDTLPPDANTAYVRGLLVTAGVLPHRHERAFRTGSGRRELAHECSSRGGRSVAGTGRRR
;
A
#
# COMPACT_ATOMS: atom_id res chain seq x y z
N MET A 1 -16.25 -6.91 30.05
CA MET A 1 -15.65 -7.61 31.20
C MET A 1 -14.88 -8.82 30.69
N PRO A 2 -13.63 -9.04 31.14
CA PRO A 2 -12.88 -10.26 30.87
C PRO A 2 -13.64 -11.49 31.37
N ARG A 3 -13.55 -12.62 30.66
CA ARG A 3 -14.12 -13.91 31.09
C ARG A 3 -13.08 -15.01 30.86
N MET A 4 -13.28 -16.16 31.50
CA MET A 4 -12.41 -17.33 31.32
C MET A 4 -12.60 -17.92 29.92
N CYS A 5 -11.51 -18.11 29.18
CA CYS A 5 -11.55 -18.77 27.88
C CYS A 5 -11.66 -20.29 28.06
N GLY A 6 -12.64 -20.94 27.42
CA GLY A 6 -12.77 -22.40 27.47
C GLY A 6 -11.82 -23.17 26.55
N ILE A 7 -10.87 -22.51 25.87
CA ILE A 7 -9.79 -23.17 25.10
C ILE A 7 -8.49 -23.19 25.90
N CYS A 8 -8.05 -22.04 26.43
CA CYS A 8 -6.78 -21.94 27.14
C CYS A 8 -6.90 -21.78 28.66
N GLY A 9 -8.11 -21.66 29.21
CA GLY A 9 -8.35 -21.49 30.65
C GLY A 9 -8.01 -20.10 31.22
N VAL A 10 -7.46 -19.18 30.41
CA VAL A 10 -7.02 -17.85 30.88
C VAL A 10 -8.17 -16.85 30.87
N VAL A 11 -8.25 -15.99 31.90
CA VAL A 11 -9.17 -14.84 31.95
C VAL A 11 -8.66 -13.74 31.02
N ALA A 12 -9.43 -13.43 29.98
CA ALA A 12 -9.05 -12.45 28.96
C ALA A 12 -10.29 -11.82 28.30
N PRO A 13 -10.13 -10.74 27.51
CA PRO A 13 -11.19 -10.28 26.62
C PRO A 13 -11.62 -11.38 25.64
N ILE A 14 -12.93 -11.66 25.62
CA ILE A 14 -13.54 -12.69 24.77
C ILE A 14 -13.89 -12.12 23.40
N SER A 15 -13.41 -12.78 22.34
CA SER A 15 -13.72 -12.44 20.95
C SER A 15 -14.99 -13.12 20.46
N VAL A 16 -15.25 -14.36 20.90
CA VAL A 16 -16.47 -15.11 20.56
C VAL A 16 -17.07 -15.62 21.85
N LYS A 17 -18.32 -15.23 22.11
CA LYS A 17 -19.06 -15.71 23.29
C LYS A 17 -19.50 -17.16 23.08
N ALA A 18 -19.62 -17.88 24.18
CA ALA A 18 -20.16 -19.23 24.18
C ALA A 18 -21.57 -19.25 23.58
N ALA A 19 -21.77 -20.13 22.59
CA ALA A 19 -23.04 -20.35 21.91
C ALA A 19 -23.03 -21.75 21.26
N ASP A 20 -24.17 -22.43 21.24
CA ASP A 20 -24.36 -23.72 20.55
C ASP A 20 -23.28 -24.77 20.88
N GLY A 21 -22.98 -24.95 22.17
CA GLY A 21 -21.97 -25.90 22.65
C GLY A 21 -20.51 -25.46 22.45
N ARG A 22 -20.26 -24.29 21.83
CA ARG A 22 -18.91 -23.72 21.72
C ARG A 22 -18.58 -22.89 22.96
N PRO A 23 -17.35 -22.97 23.49
CA PRO A 23 -16.95 -22.21 24.67
C PRO A 23 -16.63 -20.74 24.37
N ASP A 24 -16.61 -19.91 25.41
CA ASP A 24 -16.06 -18.55 25.36
C ASP A 24 -14.61 -18.61 24.86
N THR A 25 -14.32 -17.90 23.76
CA THR A 25 -13.00 -17.92 23.11
C THR A 25 -12.34 -16.56 23.17
N CYS A 26 -11.18 -16.46 23.83
CA CYS A 26 -10.41 -15.23 23.91
C CYS A 26 -9.77 -14.85 22.57
N TYR A 27 -9.36 -13.58 22.45
CA TYR A 27 -8.74 -13.05 21.22
C TYR A 27 -7.47 -13.79 20.76
N ARG A 28 -6.75 -14.46 21.68
CA ARG A 28 -5.54 -15.24 21.35
C ARG A 28 -5.89 -16.61 20.76
N CYS A 29 -6.92 -17.24 21.31
CA CYS A 29 -7.36 -18.56 20.87
C CYS A 29 -8.29 -18.48 19.67
N TYR A 30 -8.93 -17.33 19.45
CA TYR A 30 -9.80 -17.10 18.32
C TYR A 30 -9.01 -17.20 17.01
N ARG A 31 -9.30 -18.23 16.22
CA ARG A 31 -8.86 -18.33 14.84
C ARG A 31 -9.99 -17.91 13.94
N GLN A 32 -9.75 -16.86 13.18
CA GLN A 32 -10.72 -16.37 12.22
C GLN A 32 -11.00 -17.45 11.15
N PRO A 33 -12.29 -17.71 10.81
CA PRO A 33 -12.65 -18.73 9.82
C PRO A 33 -11.98 -18.49 8.48
N ARG A 34 -11.60 -19.58 7.80
CA ARG A 34 -11.02 -19.56 6.45
C ARG A 34 -11.88 -20.40 5.53
N GLU A 35 -12.64 -19.72 4.69
CA GLU A 35 -13.59 -20.34 3.76
C GLU A 35 -13.44 -19.72 2.37
N GLU A 36 -14.14 -20.28 1.40
CA GLU A 36 -14.15 -19.75 0.04
C GLU A 36 -14.97 -18.46 0.01
N CYS A 37 -14.32 -17.37 -0.39
CA CYS A 37 -15.01 -16.08 -0.47
C CYS A 37 -15.96 -16.01 -1.66
N SER A 38 -17.25 -15.78 -1.40
CA SER A 38 -18.29 -15.65 -2.43
C SER A 38 -18.02 -14.58 -3.50
N VAL A 39 -17.19 -13.57 -3.18
CA VAL A 39 -16.85 -12.47 -4.07
C VAL A 39 -15.64 -12.77 -4.95
N CYS A 40 -14.64 -13.50 -4.44
CA CYS A 40 -13.36 -13.68 -5.15
C CYS A 40 -12.96 -15.14 -5.39
N GLY A 41 -13.73 -16.12 -4.91
CA GLY A 41 -13.52 -17.56 -5.08
C GLY A 41 -12.26 -18.12 -4.40
N ARG A 42 -11.64 -17.37 -3.47
CA ARG A 42 -10.39 -17.78 -2.81
C ARG A 42 -10.62 -18.17 -1.36
N LEU A 43 -9.99 -19.26 -0.93
CA LEU A 43 -9.89 -19.69 0.47
C LEU A 43 -9.06 -18.68 1.30
N ARG A 44 -9.73 -17.87 2.13
CA ARG A 44 -9.10 -16.78 2.89
C ARG A 44 -9.75 -16.58 4.24
N ALA A 45 -9.01 -15.98 5.17
CA ALA A 45 -9.60 -15.48 6.40
C ALA A 45 -10.66 -14.41 6.11
N GLY A 46 -11.79 -14.49 6.80
CA GLY A 46 -12.95 -13.64 6.56
C GLY A 46 -14.03 -13.83 7.60
N ASN A 47 -15.20 -13.29 7.32
CA ASN A 47 -16.39 -13.45 8.14
C ASN A 47 -17.64 -13.51 7.24
N HIS A 48 -18.69 -14.13 7.75
CA HIS A 48 -20.03 -14.00 7.16
C HIS A 48 -20.56 -12.58 7.41
N ILE A 49 -21.12 -11.98 6.37
CA ILE A 49 -21.75 -10.65 6.48
C ILE A 49 -23.13 -10.76 7.17
N ASP A 50 -23.81 -9.63 7.33
CA ASP A 50 -25.18 -9.55 7.88
C ASP A 50 -25.32 -10.21 9.27
N GLY A 51 -24.33 -9.97 10.13
CA GLY A 51 -24.31 -10.51 11.49
C GLY A 51 -24.10 -12.02 11.55
N GLY A 52 -23.45 -12.62 10.55
CA GLY A 52 -23.10 -14.03 10.53
C GLY A 52 -24.01 -14.92 9.69
N ARG A 53 -25.07 -14.35 9.08
CA ARG A 53 -26.06 -15.10 8.29
C ARG A 53 -25.90 -14.94 6.77
N GLY A 54 -25.16 -13.93 6.33
CA GLY A 54 -24.91 -13.68 4.92
C GLY A 54 -23.78 -14.55 4.36
N PRO A 55 -23.46 -14.40 3.07
CA PRO A 55 -22.36 -15.11 2.43
C PRO A 55 -21.00 -14.80 3.09
N PHE A 56 -20.07 -15.75 3.00
CA PHE A 56 -18.71 -15.59 3.52
C PHE A 56 -17.89 -14.63 2.66
N HIS A 57 -17.41 -13.54 3.25
CA HIS A 57 -16.55 -12.57 2.58
C HIS A 57 -15.17 -12.55 3.25
N CYS A 58 -14.10 -12.69 2.47
CA CYS A 58 -12.75 -12.53 2.99
C CYS A 58 -12.50 -11.07 3.46
N ASP A 59 -11.51 -10.86 4.33
CA ASP A 59 -11.17 -9.53 4.88
C ASP A 59 -10.90 -8.44 3.82
N THR A 60 -10.55 -8.87 2.59
CA THR A 60 -10.32 -7.96 1.47
C THR A 60 -11.61 -7.60 0.72
N CYS A 61 -12.58 -8.52 0.69
CA CYS A 61 -13.84 -8.40 -0.05
C CYS A 61 -15.01 -7.96 0.83
N ILE A 62 -14.85 -7.98 2.16
CA ILE A 62 -15.89 -7.50 3.05
C ILE A 62 -16.20 -6.02 2.74
N PRO A 63 -17.49 -5.65 2.60
CA PRO A 63 -17.87 -4.28 2.33
C PRO A 63 -17.34 -3.36 3.43
N ARG A 64 -16.71 -2.26 3.03
CA ARG A 64 -16.21 -1.29 3.99
C ARG A 64 -17.35 -0.39 4.44
N PRO A 65 -17.42 -0.03 5.74
CA PRO A 65 -18.47 0.84 6.24
C PRO A 65 -18.43 2.20 5.52
N LEU A 66 -19.61 2.74 5.25
CA LEU A 66 -19.77 4.11 4.77
C LEU A 66 -19.79 5.08 5.96
N ARG A 67 -18.96 6.12 5.90
CA ARG A 67 -18.91 7.23 6.86
C ARG A 67 -18.57 8.52 6.13
N ASP A 68 -18.92 9.65 6.74
CA ASP A 68 -18.50 10.95 6.22
C ASP A 68 -16.99 11.10 6.32
N CYS A 69 -16.37 11.30 5.16
CA CYS A 69 -14.93 11.44 5.09
C CYS A 69 -14.49 12.68 5.85
N GLY A 70 -13.53 12.50 6.74
CA GLY A 70 -13.02 13.56 7.56
C GLY A 70 -12.19 14.64 6.86
N ILE A 71 -12.03 14.55 5.54
CA ILE A 71 -11.27 15.54 4.77
C ILE A 71 -12.17 16.21 3.76
N CYS A 72 -13.01 15.45 3.05
CA CYS A 72 -13.87 16.00 2.00
C CYS A 72 -15.35 16.09 2.39
N GLY A 73 -15.74 15.63 3.59
CA GLY A 73 -17.12 15.65 4.08
C GLY A 73 -18.08 14.69 3.38
N ARG A 74 -17.64 13.92 2.38
CA ARG A 74 -18.51 13.05 1.58
C ARG A 74 -18.65 11.67 2.19
N LEU A 75 -19.87 11.13 2.19
CA LEU A 75 -20.16 9.72 2.52
C LEU A 75 -19.43 8.79 1.53
N ARG A 76 -18.44 8.04 2.02
CA ARG A 76 -17.59 7.16 1.21
C ARG A 76 -17.20 5.91 2.01
N PRO A 77 -16.82 4.80 1.34
CA PRO A 77 -16.23 3.66 2.01
C PRO A 77 -14.94 4.06 2.76
N VAL A 78 -14.85 3.73 4.04
CA VAL A 78 -13.71 4.08 4.89
C VAL A 78 -12.46 3.30 4.46
N LYS A 79 -11.38 4.02 4.14
CA LYS A 79 -10.06 3.41 3.86
C LYS A 79 -9.34 3.06 5.15
N THR A 80 -9.30 4.00 6.07
CA THR A 80 -8.63 3.92 7.37
C THR A 80 -9.28 4.91 8.33
N PHE A 81 -9.14 4.65 9.62
CA PHE A 81 -9.42 5.63 10.67
C PHE A 81 -8.10 6.31 11.03
N TRP A 82 -8.04 7.63 10.88
CA TRP A 82 -7.01 8.44 11.51
C TRP A 82 -7.50 8.88 12.89
N PRO A 83 -6.60 9.21 13.83
CA PRO A 83 -6.95 9.50 15.22
C PRO A 83 -8.18 10.40 15.41
N LEU A 84 -8.39 11.35 14.50
CA LEU A 84 -9.49 12.31 14.58
C LEU A 84 -10.74 11.90 13.78
N ARG A 85 -10.60 11.11 12.69
CA ARG A 85 -11.71 10.88 11.74
C ARG A 85 -11.47 9.77 10.71
N PRO A 86 -12.55 9.14 10.19
CA PRO A 86 -12.46 8.21 9.06
C PRO A 86 -12.03 8.93 7.79
N VAL A 87 -11.20 8.28 6.96
CA VAL A 87 -10.69 8.85 5.71
C VAL A 87 -11.03 7.92 4.54
N CYS A 88 -11.51 8.49 3.43
CA CYS A 88 -11.77 7.74 2.21
C CYS A 88 -10.50 7.49 1.39
N SER A 89 -10.51 6.49 0.50
CA SER A 89 -9.32 6.11 -0.30
C SER A 89 -8.76 7.25 -1.17
N ALA A 90 -9.61 8.16 -1.64
CA ALA A 90 -9.17 9.29 -2.47
C ALA A 90 -8.40 10.32 -1.63
N CYS A 91 -8.96 10.73 -0.49
CA CYS A 91 -8.30 11.66 0.43
C CYS A 91 -7.05 11.04 1.05
N TYR A 92 -7.08 9.75 1.40
CA TYR A 92 -5.89 9.02 1.84
C TYR A 92 -4.77 9.13 0.81
N ARG A 93 -5.01 8.80 -0.46
CA ARG A 93 -3.97 8.85 -1.50
C ARG A 93 -3.40 10.25 -1.71
N ARG A 94 -4.23 11.29 -1.61
CA ARG A 94 -3.79 12.68 -1.77
C ARG A 94 -2.93 13.18 -0.60
N ARG A 95 -3.18 12.67 0.62
CA ARG A 95 -2.51 13.14 1.84
C ARG A 95 -1.47 12.16 2.42
N ALA A 96 -1.42 10.91 1.95
CA ALA A 96 -0.45 9.91 2.40
C ALA A 96 0.96 10.12 1.78
N SER A 97 1.31 11.37 1.49
CA SER A 97 2.67 11.77 1.14
C SER A 97 3.37 12.27 2.39
N PRO A 98 4.53 11.72 2.74
CA PRO A 98 5.28 12.20 3.89
C PRO A 98 5.64 13.68 3.74
N ALA A 99 5.48 14.44 4.81
CA ALA A 99 5.85 15.85 4.90
C ALA A 99 6.41 16.15 6.31
N PRO A 100 7.18 17.23 6.48
CA PRO A 100 7.67 17.63 7.80
C PRO A 100 6.51 17.90 8.76
N CYS A 101 6.54 17.27 9.94
CA CYS A 101 5.55 17.50 10.99
C CYS A 101 5.74 18.88 11.62
N ALA A 102 4.66 19.63 11.84
CA ALA A 102 4.71 20.93 12.49
C ALA A 102 5.16 20.87 13.97
N GLY A 103 4.98 19.73 14.64
CA GLY A 103 5.38 19.56 16.04
C GLY A 103 6.79 18.98 16.25
N CYS A 104 7.14 17.90 15.53
CA CYS A 104 8.42 17.21 15.72
C CYS A 104 9.39 17.28 14.54
N HIS A 105 9.04 18.01 13.48
CA HIS A 105 9.82 18.22 12.24
C HIS A 105 10.19 16.97 11.43
N ALA A 106 9.96 15.78 11.94
CA ALA A 106 10.20 14.53 11.22
C ALA A 106 9.25 14.40 10.01
N THR A 107 9.80 13.92 8.89
CA THR A 107 9.05 13.62 7.67
C THR A 107 8.16 12.39 7.86
N ARG A 108 6.85 12.59 8.02
CA ARG A 108 5.85 11.55 8.32
C ARG A 108 4.54 11.78 7.59
N ILE A 109 3.63 10.80 7.60
CA ILE A 109 2.25 11.06 7.15
C ILE A 109 1.57 11.94 8.20
N LEU A 110 1.10 13.11 7.77
CA LEU A 110 0.39 14.06 8.62
C LEU A 110 -1.08 13.68 8.69
N VAL A 111 -1.51 13.23 9.87
CA VAL A 111 -2.88 12.72 10.13
C VAL A 111 -3.60 13.49 11.23
N GLY A 112 -2.91 14.43 11.87
CA GLY A 112 -3.44 15.32 12.88
C GLY A 112 -3.57 16.75 12.37
N ILE A 113 -4.38 17.50 13.11
CA ILE A 113 -4.69 18.89 12.85
C ILE A 113 -3.97 19.73 13.91
N THR A 114 -3.35 20.84 13.52
CA THR A 114 -2.73 21.83 14.41
C THR A 114 -3.80 22.66 15.13
N ASP A 115 -3.39 23.47 16.10
CA ASP A 115 -4.32 24.36 16.82
C ASP A 115 -5.01 25.37 15.89
N ASP A 116 -4.35 25.75 14.79
CA ASP A 116 -4.89 26.63 13.74
C ASP A 116 -5.92 25.93 12.82
N GLY A 117 -6.22 24.64 13.06
CA GLY A 117 -7.17 23.89 12.24
C GLY A 117 -6.59 23.30 10.94
N GLU A 118 -5.27 23.39 10.74
CA GLU A 118 -4.58 22.91 9.54
C GLU A 118 -3.98 21.51 9.72
N TRP A 119 -3.89 20.75 8.62
CA TRP A 119 -3.30 19.40 8.67
C TRP A 119 -1.77 19.49 8.74
N GLY A 120 -1.21 19.30 9.94
CA GLY A 120 0.22 19.50 10.18
C GLY A 120 0.89 18.49 11.12
N LEU A 121 0.13 17.62 11.79
CA LEU A 121 0.67 16.80 12.87
C LEU A 121 0.77 15.32 12.50
N CYS A 122 1.85 14.66 12.90
CA CYS A 122 2.01 13.21 12.76
C CYS A 122 1.27 12.46 13.88
N ALA A 123 0.82 11.24 13.58
CA ALA A 123 0.03 10.45 14.54
C ALA A 123 0.80 10.13 15.83
N PRO A 124 1.99 9.49 15.76
CA PRO A 124 2.56 8.80 16.92
C PRO A 124 3.05 9.75 18.00
N PHE A 125 3.63 10.90 17.62
CA PHE A 125 4.26 11.83 18.56
C PHE A 125 3.42 13.06 18.90
N CYS A 126 2.58 13.50 17.96
CA CYS A 126 1.96 14.83 18.07
C CYS A 126 0.43 14.76 18.24
N THR A 127 -0.20 13.60 18.04
CA THR A 127 -1.64 13.42 18.27
C THR A 127 -1.97 12.39 19.34
N HIS A 128 -0.98 11.64 19.82
CA HIS A 128 -1.12 10.66 20.88
C HIS A 128 0.01 10.86 21.88
N SER A 129 -0.31 10.99 23.16
CA SER A 129 0.66 11.08 24.27
C SER A 129 1.31 9.73 24.61
N GLY A 130 1.33 8.78 23.67
CA GLY A 130 1.78 7.40 23.89
C GLY A 130 3.22 7.15 23.45
N ALA A 131 3.83 6.09 23.98
CA ALA A 131 5.15 5.65 23.54
C ALA A 131 5.14 5.30 22.04
N VAL A 132 6.00 5.96 21.28
CA VAL A 132 6.15 5.69 19.84
C VAL A 132 7.08 4.49 19.66
N GLY A 133 6.53 3.40 19.11
CA GLY A 133 7.32 2.23 18.80
C GLY A 133 8.51 2.55 17.88
N ALA A 134 9.65 1.91 18.16
CA ALA A 134 10.82 1.91 17.30
C ALA A 134 10.70 0.85 16.20
N CYS A 135 11.24 1.14 15.01
CA CYS A 135 11.33 0.16 13.95
C CYS A 135 12.18 -1.04 14.41
N ALA A 136 11.66 -2.26 14.28
CA ALA A 136 12.38 -3.48 14.66
C ALA A 136 13.68 -3.70 13.86
N THR A 137 13.87 -3.00 12.73
CA THR A 137 15.07 -3.12 11.88
C THR A 137 16.06 -1.97 12.07
N CYS A 138 15.59 -0.71 12.04
CA CYS A 138 16.49 0.45 12.10
C CYS A 138 16.46 1.20 13.45
N GLY A 139 15.63 0.81 14.41
CA GLY A 139 15.50 1.48 15.71
C GLY A 139 14.83 2.87 15.67
N VAL A 140 14.63 3.45 14.48
CA VAL A 140 14.04 4.78 14.35
C VAL A 140 12.53 4.74 14.60
N SER A 141 12.04 5.66 15.42
CA SER A 141 10.62 5.88 15.63
C SER A 141 9.95 6.38 14.35
N ALA A 142 8.94 5.66 13.86
CA ALA A 142 8.30 5.94 12.58
C ALA A 142 6.83 5.52 12.56
N ASP A 143 6.14 5.76 11.45
CA ASP A 143 4.79 5.24 11.18
C ASP A 143 4.86 3.72 10.96
N LEU A 144 5.04 2.97 12.06
CA LEU A 144 5.25 1.54 12.02
C LEU A 144 4.08 0.83 11.37
N ARG A 145 4.41 -0.12 10.50
CA ARG A 145 3.46 -1.06 9.93
C ARG A 145 3.12 -2.13 10.97
N ARG A 146 2.09 -2.95 10.68
CA ARG A 146 1.61 -4.01 11.58
C ARG A 146 2.70 -5.02 11.98
N ASP A 147 3.71 -5.20 11.13
CA ASP A 147 4.87 -6.06 11.36
C ASP A 147 6.01 -5.36 12.14
N GLY A 148 5.78 -4.18 12.71
CA GLY A 148 6.76 -3.46 13.54
C GLY A 148 7.88 -2.78 12.75
N ARG A 149 7.83 -2.77 11.42
CA ARG A 149 8.83 -2.13 10.55
C ARG A 149 8.34 -0.78 10.06
N CYS A 150 9.26 0.18 9.93
CA CYS A 150 8.97 1.45 9.28
C CYS A 150 8.75 1.23 7.76
N PRO A 151 8.09 2.17 7.05
CA PRO A 151 7.86 2.07 5.61
C PRO A 151 9.16 1.94 4.79
N GLY A 152 10.26 2.54 5.28
CA GLY A 152 11.61 2.41 4.72
C GLY A 152 12.14 0.98 4.72
N CYS A 153 12.28 0.40 5.91
CA CYS A 153 12.77 -0.96 6.08
C CYS A 153 11.83 -1.99 5.42
N ALA A 154 10.52 -1.78 5.51
CA ALA A 154 9.55 -2.65 4.84
C ALA A 154 9.68 -2.60 3.31
N LEU A 155 9.93 -1.42 2.72
CA LEU A 155 10.16 -1.31 1.28
C LEU A 155 11.47 -2.00 0.87
N ARG A 156 12.57 -1.72 1.57
CA ARG A 156 13.87 -2.36 1.31
C ARG A 156 13.75 -3.89 1.34
N HIS A 157 13.18 -4.44 2.41
CA HIS A 157 12.94 -5.87 2.52
C HIS A 157 12.08 -6.40 1.37
N LYS A 158 11.04 -5.68 0.96
CA LYS A 158 10.15 -6.13 -0.13
C LYS A 158 10.79 -6.05 -1.52
N VAL A 159 11.65 -5.07 -1.77
CA VAL A 159 12.41 -4.96 -3.02
C VAL A 159 13.50 -6.02 -3.05
N HIS A 160 14.21 -6.21 -1.94
CA HIS A 160 15.20 -7.27 -1.80
C HIS A 160 14.57 -8.64 -2.08
N ASP A 161 13.50 -9.02 -1.35
CA ASP A 161 12.75 -10.27 -1.59
C ASP A 161 12.31 -10.44 -3.06
N LEU A 162 12.03 -9.34 -3.77
CA LEU A 162 11.54 -9.36 -5.15
C LEU A 162 12.65 -9.64 -6.16
N LEU A 163 13.88 -9.22 -5.85
CA LEU A 163 15.04 -9.25 -6.75
C LEU A 163 16.06 -10.32 -6.35
N SER A 164 15.94 -10.90 -5.17
CA SER A 164 16.83 -11.95 -4.68
C SER A 164 16.67 -13.24 -5.48
N ASP A 165 17.79 -13.91 -5.71
CA ASP A 165 17.85 -15.25 -6.28
C ASP A 165 17.41 -16.34 -5.27
N ALA A 166 17.56 -17.61 -5.66
CA ALA A 166 17.27 -18.74 -4.79
C ALA A 166 18.13 -18.80 -3.51
N SER A 167 19.28 -18.11 -3.50
CA SER A 167 20.18 -18.00 -2.34
C SER A 167 19.78 -16.86 -1.40
N GLY A 168 18.79 -16.04 -1.79
CA GLY A 168 18.35 -14.88 -1.05
C GLY A 168 19.18 -13.62 -1.31
N ASN A 169 20.12 -13.63 -2.26
CA ASN A 169 20.97 -12.48 -2.56
C ASN A 169 20.51 -11.76 -3.83
N VAL A 170 20.59 -10.43 -3.84
CA VAL A 170 20.32 -9.63 -5.04
C VAL A 170 21.57 -9.69 -5.94
N PRO A 171 21.44 -10.15 -7.20
CA PRO A 171 22.55 -10.14 -8.16
C PRO A 171 23.13 -8.73 -8.36
N ASN A 172 24.45 -8.62 -8.52
CA ASN A 172 25.12 -7.31 -8.70
C ASN A 172 24.58 -6.51 -9.89
N SER A 173 24.14 -7.18 -10.96
CA SER A 173 23.50 -6.55 -12.13
C SER A 173 22.16 -5.87 -11.81
N LEU A 174 21.50 -6.27 -10.72
CA LEU A 174 20.21 -5.74 -10.26
C LEU A 174 20.33 -4.76 -9.08
N ALA A 175 21.53 -4.61 -8.50
CA ALA A 175 21.77 -3.65 -7.42
C ALA A 175 21.36 -2.20 -7.78
N PRO A 176 21.59 -1.69 -9.01
CA PRO A 176 21.11 -0.35 -9.40
C PRO A 176 19.59 -0.23 -9.35
N LEU A 177 18.87 -1.30 -9.72
CA LEU A 177 17.41 -1.32 -9.67
C LEU A 177 16.89 -1.34 -8.24
N GLU A 178 17.53 -2.12 -7.34
CA GLU A 178 17.20 -2.10 -5.91
C GLU A 178 17.38 -0.69 -5.32
N ALA A 179 18.47 0.00 -5.66
CA ALA A 179 18.72 1.36 -5.22
C ALA A 179 17.61 2.32 -5.68
N VAL A 180 17.28 2.33 -6.98
CA VAL A 180 16.23 3.20 -7.54
C VAL A 180 14.86 2.94 -6.92
N LEU A 181 14.48 1.67 -6.70
CA LEU A 181 13.18 1.32 -6.12
C LEU A 181 13.07 1.66 -4.64
N THR A 182 14.20 1.74 -3.91
CA THR A 182 14.23 2.01 -2.47
C THR A 182 14.48 3.47 -2.13
N ASP A 183 15.11 4.22 -3.03
CA ASP A 183 15.39 5.65 -2.90
C ASP A 183 14.21 6.52 -3.37
N VAL A 184 13.08 6.36 -2.68
CA VAL A 184 11.86 7.14 -2.95
C VAL A 184 11.40 7.86 -1.69
N THR A 185 11.05 9.14 -1.85
CA THR A 185 10.52 9.98 -0.76
C THR A 185 9.22 9.41 -0.22
N ASN A 186 8.29 9.03 -1.12
CA ASN A 186 7.04 8.35 -0.75
C ASN A 186 7.10 6.86 -1.11
N ARG A 187 7.17 6.02 -0.08
CA ARG A 187 7.36 4.57 -0.18
C ARG A 187 6.06 3.78 -0.33
N TYR A 188 4.92 4.39 0.04
CA TYR A 188 3.63 3.70 0.05
C TYR A 188 3.13 3.30 -1.35
N PRO A 189 3.25 4.15 -2.39
CA PRO A 189 2.89 3.74 -3.75
C PRO A 189 3.71 2.56 -4.25
N VAL A 190 5.03 2.53 -3.99
CA VAL A 190 5.91 1.43 -4.41
C VAL A 190 5.56 0.15 -3.68
N LEU A 191 5.37 0.20 -2.35
CA LEU A 191 4.89 -0.93 -1.56
C LEU A 191 3.57 -1.51 -2.10
N GLU A 192 2.64 -0.64 -2.50
CA GLU A 192 1.37 -1.08 -3.08
C GLU A 192 1.54 -1.64 -4.50
N TRP A 193 2.44 -1.07 -5.31
CA TRP A 193 2.78 -1.55 -6.64
C TRP A 193 3.40 -2.96 -6.58
N ILE A 194 4.43 -3.19 -5.75
CA ILE A 194 5.06 -4.51 -5.56
C ILE A 194 4.00 -5.55 -5.21
N ARG A 195 3.06 -5.19 -4.31
CA ARG A 195 2.05 -6.12 -3.80
C ARG A 195 0.99 -6.52 -4.81
N ARG A 196 0.63 -5.66 -5.77
CA ARG A 196 -0.56 -5.85 -6.62
C ARG A 196 -0.26 -5.92 -8.11
N SER A 197 0.85 -5.36 -8.56
CA SER A 197 1.09 -5.14 -9.98
C SER A 197 1.49 -6.44 -10.70
N PRO A 198 0.87 -6.77 -11.85
CA PRO A 198 1.40 -7.78 -12.77
C PRO A 198 2.84 -7.46 -13.21
N THR A 199 3.15 -6.17 -13.37
CA THR A 199 4.48 -5.69 -13.74
C THR A 199 5.55 -6.06 -12.71
N ALA A 200 5.23 -5.99 -11.42
CA ALA A 200 6.16 -6.41 -10.37
C ALA A 200 6.39 -7.92 -10.37
N ARG A 201 5.36 -8.72 -10.72
CA ARG A 201 5.50 -10.18 -10.90
C ARG A 201 6.35 -10.53 -12.11
N LEU A 202 6.17 -9.80 -13.22
CA LEU A 202 7.02 -9.96 -14.40
C LEU A 202 8.48 -9.65 -14.06
N LEU A 203 8.72 -8.55 -13.34
CA LEU A 203 10.07 -8.20 -12.89
C LEU A 203 10.69 -9.27 -12.00
N ALA A 204 9.94 -9.82 -11.04
CA ALA A 204 10.41 -10.92 -10.20
C ALA A 204 10.79 -12.16 -11.01
N GLY A 205 9.98 -12.52 -12.03
CA GLY A 205 10.30 -13.64 -12.92
C GLY A 205 11.57 -13.41 -13.73
N LEU A 206 11.78 -12.19 -14.21
CA LEU A 206 12.99 -11.80 -14.93
C LEU A 206 14.24 -11.74 -14.03
N ALA A 207 14.07 -11.39 -12.76
CA ALA A 207 15.17 -11.35 -11.79
C ALA A 207 15.80 -12.72 -11.52
N GLN A 208 15.09 -13.82 -11.83
CA GLN A 208 15.61 -15.19 -11.68
C GLN A 208 16.69 -15.55 -12.71
N SER A 209 16.79 -14.78 -13.80
CA SER A 209 17.80 -14.97 -14.85
C SER A 209 18.48 -13.64 -15.16
N PRO A 210 19.22 -13.06 -14.18
CA PRO A 210 19.74 -11.70 -14.28
C PRO A 210 20.73 -11.53 -15.44
N ASP A 211 21.52 -12.57 -15.75
CA ASP A 211 22.51 -12.55 -16.83
C ASP A 211 21.88 -12.60 -18.23
N ALA A 212 20.61 -13.00 -18.33
CA ALA A 212 19.86 -13.03 -19.58
C ALA A 212 19.12 -11.71 -19.86
N LEU A 213 19.19 -10.73 -18.95
CA LEU A 213 18.48 -9.45 -19.08
C LEU A 213 19.07 -8.62 -20.21
N THR A 214 18.39 -8.67 -21.36
CA THR A 214 18.72 -7.87 -22.54
C THR A 214 17.44 -7.31 -23.16
N HIS A 215 17.57 -6.29 -24.01
CA HIS A 215 16.44 -5.80 -24.80
C HIS A 215 15.81 -6.91 -25.64
N GLN A 216 16.64 -7.79 -26.22
CA GLN A 216 16.18 -8.92 -27.03
C GLN A 216 15.38 -9.94 -26.21
N ALA A 217 15.81 -10.25 -24.98
CA ALA A 217 15.04 -11.12 -24.10
C ALA A 217 13.66 -10.52 -23.80
N LEU A 218 13.57 -9.21 -23.54
CA LEU A 218 12.30 -8.51 -23.35
C LEU A 218 11.44 -8.44 -24.63
N ASP A 219 12.03 -8.51 -25.82
CA ASP A 219 11.31 -8.50 -27.10
C ASP A 219 10.59 -9.84 -27.37
N THR A 220 11.00 -10.93 -26.70
CA THR A 220 10.31 -12.24 -26.77
C THR A 220 9.04 -12.29 -25.91
N LEU A 221 8.86 -11.33 -25.01
CA LEU A 221 7.67 -11.21 -24.17
C LEU A 221 6.52 -10.54 -24.93
N PRO A 222 5.25 -10.73 -24.49
CA PRO A 222 4.12 -10.01 -25.06
C PRO A 222 4.38 -8.49 -25.07
N PRO A 223 4.18 -7.80 -26.22
CA PRO A 223 4.43 -6.37 -26.36
C PRO A 223 3.29 -5.55 -25.73
N ASP A 224 3.08 -5.72 -24.44
CA ASP A 224 2.05 -5.05 -23.65
C ASP A 224 2.63 -3.91 -22.80
N ALA A 225 1.73 -3.18 -22.12
CA ALA A 225 2.12 -2.09 -21.24
C ALA A 225 3.01 -2.53 -20.07
N ASN A 226 2.93 -3.78 -19.61
CA ASN A 226 3.76 -4.27 -18.51
C ASN A 226 5.21 -4.46 -18.97
N THR A 227 5.41 -5.10 -20.12
CA THR A 227 6.74 -5.30 -20.71
C THR A 227 7.39 -3.95 -21.06
N ALA A 228 6.62 -3.02 -21.62
CA ALA A 228 7.10 -1.66 -21.88
C ALA A 228 7.54 -0.94 -20.59
N TYR A 229 6.73 -1.04 -19.53
CA TYR A 229 7.07 -0.44 -18.23
C TYR A 229 8.32 -1.06 -17.60
N VAL A 230 8.44 -2.40 -17.59
CA VAL A 230 9.63 -3.08 -17.05
C VAL A 230 10.89 -2.66 -17.81
N ARG A 231 10.83 -2.61 -19.15
CA ARG A 231 11.95 -2.14 -19.97
C ARG A 231 12.35 -0.70 -19.61
N GLY A 232 11.37 0.21 -19.51
CA GLY A 232 11.62 1.59 -19.09
C GLY A 232 12.25 1.70 -17.70
N LEU A 233 11.79 0.88 -16.76
CA LEU A 233 12.33 0.83 -15.39
C LEU A 233 13.78 0.32 -15.37
N LEU A 234 14.09 -0.76 -16.10
CA LEU A 234 15.45 -1.32 -16.20
C LEU A 234 16.43 -0.33 -16.86
N VAL A 235 15.97 0.40 -17.88
CA VAL A 235 16.74 1.46 -18.53
C VAL A 235 16.97 2.64 -17.57
N THR A 236 15.94 3.06 -16.84
CA THR A 236 16.04 4.17 -15.86
C THR A 236 16.99 3.81 -14.72
N ALA A 237 16.99 2.54 -14.29
CA ALA A 237 17.91 2.02 -13.29
C ALA A 237 19.34 1.80 -13.81
N GLY A 238 19.58 1.94 -15.12
CA GLY A 238 20.88 1.68 -15.74
C GLY A 238 21.24 0.19 -15.84
N VAL A 239 20.30 -0.71 -15.59
CA VAL A 239 20.47 -2.16 -15.79
C VAL A 239 20.53 -2.50 -17.28
N LEU A 240 19.74 -1.79 -18.10
CA LEU A 240 19.80 -1.88 -19.54
C LEU A 240 20.30 -0.56 -20.15
N PRO A 241 21.10 -0.61 -21.23
CA PRO A 241 21.51 0.58 -21.94
C PRO A 241 20.29 1.28 -22.55
N HIS A 242 20.36 2.61 -22.67
CA HIS A 242 19.33 3.36 -23.36
C HIS A 242 19.28 2.93 -24.83
N ARG A 243 18.11 2.46 -25.29
CA ARG A 243 17.93 2.05 -26.68
C ARG A 243 17.74 3.33 -27.49
N HIS A 244 18.77 3.74 -28.23
CA HIS A 244 18.59 4.72 -29.29
C HIS A 244 17.69 4.09 -30.35
N GLU A 245 16.41 4.42 -30.33
CA GLU A 245 15.53 4.17 -31.45
C GLU A 245 16.15 4.87 -32.65
N ARG A 246 16.72 4.10 -33.59
CA ARG A 246 17.01 4.63 -34.92
C ARG A 246 15.66 5.07 -35.47
N ALA A 247 15.42 6.37 -35.42
CA ALA A 247 14.22 7.00 -35.93
C ALA A 247 14.09 6.64 -37.42
N PHE A 248 13.27 5.62 -37.72
CA PHE A 248 12.67 5.54 -39.04
C PHE A 248 11.69 6.71 -39.11
N ARG A 249 12.17 7.79 -39.72
CA ARG A 249 11.43 9.00 -39.99
C ARG A 249 10.32 8.68 -40.98
N THR A 250 9.13 8.35 -40.48
CA THR A 250 7.89 8.69 -41.18
C THR A 250 7.35 9.94 -40.50
N GLY A 251 7.30 11.03 -41.26
CA GLY A 251 7.01 12.35 -40.74
C GLY A 251 5.58 12.45 -40.18
N SER A 252 5.46 12.98 -38.96
CA SER A 252 4.57 14.09 -38.64
C SER A 252 4.55 14.33 -37.12
N GLY A 253 4.80 15.58 -36.71
CA GLY A 253 4.23 16.16 -35.49
C GLY A 253 4.90 15.84 -34.15
N ARG A 254 5.93 16.61 -33.79
CA ARG A 254 6.48 16.68 -32.43
C ARG A 254 5.67 17.66 -31.56
N ARG A 255 5.16 17.20 -30.40
CA ARG A 255 4.91 17.96 -29.14
C ARG A 255 4.53 16.93 -28.06
N GLU A 256 5.50 16.43 -27.29
CA GLU A 256 5.87 16.90 -25.94
C GLU A 256 5.11 16.14 -24.84
N LEU A 257 5.76 15.11 -24.26
CA LEU A 257 5.29 14.35 -23.10
C LEU A 257 6.39 14.30 -22.03
N ALA A 258 6.53 15.39 -21.30
CA ALA A 258 6.93 15.37 -19.90
C ALA A 258 5.70 15.80 -19.10
N HIS A 259 5.46 15.17 -17.94
CA HIS A 259 4.30 15.31 -17.04
C HIS A 259 3.12 14.35 -17.26
N GLU A 260 3.28 13.09 -16.84
CA GLU A 260 2.15 12.28 -16.39
C GLU A 260 2.49 11.50 -15.10
N CYS A 261 2.80 12.25 -14.04
CA CYS A 261 2.74 11.73 -12.66
C CYS A 261 1.81 12.54 -11.74
N SER A 262 1.19 13.62 -12.23
CA SER A 262 0.28 14.45 -11.44
C SER A 262 -0.89 14.97 -12.29
N SER A 263 -1.98 14.20 -12.43
CA SER A 263 -3.36 14.72 -12.52
C SER A 263 -4.35 13.67 -13.04
N ARG A 264 -5.13 13.08 -12.14
CA ARG A 264 -6.51 12.68 -12.45
C ARG A 264 -7.42 13.13 -11.32
N GLY A 265 -8.08 14.27 -11.51
CA GLY A 265 -9.16 14.70 -10.63
C GLY A 265 -9.45 16.19 -10.62
N GLY A 266 -9.82 16.77 -11.76
CA GLY A 266 -10.49 18.07 -11.85
C GLY A 266 -11.48 18.05 -13.02
N ARG A 267 -12.78 17.87 -12.74
CA ARG A 267 -13.85 18.30 -13.65
C ARG A 267 -14.30 19.66 -13.14
N SER A 268 -14.16 20.67 -13.98
CA SER A 268 -14.72 22.01 -13.77
C SER A 268 -16.24 21.92 -13.91
N VAL A 269 -16.96 22.42 -12.91
CA VAL A 269 -18.40 22.72 -13.01
C VAL A 269 -18.50 24.13 -13.55
N ALA A 270 -19.14 24.27 -14.71
CA ALA A 270 -19.43 25.56 -15.32
C ALA A 270 -20.32 26.40 -14.39
N GLY A 271 -19.90 27.64 -14.15
CA GLY A 271 -20.71 28.64 -13.46
C GLY A 271 -21.80 29.17 -14.38
N THR A 272 -23.05 29.08 -13.94
CA THR A 272 -24.16 29.87 -14.44
C THR A 272 -24.18 31.20 -13.68
N GLY A 273 -23.80 32.27 -14.38
CA GLY A 273 -23.94 33.64 -13.89
C GLY A 273 -25.40 34.07 -13.86
N ARG A 274 -25.88 34.49 -12.69
CA ARG A 274 -27.07 35.35 -12.54
C ARG A 274 -26.77 36.72 -13.16
N ARG A 275 -27.65 37.18 -14.04
CA ARG A 275 -27.90 38.62 -14.26
C ARG A 275 -29.26 38.93 -13.65
N ARG A 276 -29.26 39.99 -12.82
CA ARG A 276 -30.35 40.86 -12.35
C ARG A 276 -31.68 40.18 -12.01
#